data_AF-A0A8B8CTG2-F1
#
_entry.id   AF-A0A8B8CTG2-F1
#
_cell.length_a   1.000
_cell.length_b   1.000
_cell.length_c   1.000
_cell.angle_alpha   90.00
_cell.angle_beta   90.00
_cell.angle_gamma   90.00
#
_symmetry.space_group_name_H-M   'P 1'
#
loop_
_entity.id
_entity.type
_entity.pdbx_description
1 polymer ?
#
loop_
_entity_poly.entity_id
_entity_poly.type
_entity_poly.pdbx_seq_one_letter_code
_entity_poly.pdbx_strand_id
1 'polypeptide(L)'
;MARRDIVTFLQSVRAGLLNIKNPDNYLRFQVENEIAPRTQPAPNLPDGPSHKLSVNYYLGRDARRLVAPPEEIMSGGRKLLTDALGEAGTKVPGRKAITPGNLYKPTSVQLPY
;
A
#
# COMPACT_ATOMS: atom_id res chain seq x y z
N MET A 1 -13.54 -33.53 -11.08
CA MET A 1 -13.20 -34.57 -10.09
C MET A 1 -11.81 -34.25 -9.59
N ALA A 2 -11.64 -33.86 -8.32
CA ALA A 2 -10.29 -33.60 -7.81
C ALA A 2 -9.55 -34.94 -7.70
N ARG A 3 -8.31 -34.97 -8.20
CA ARG A 3 -7.61 -36.22 -8.56
C ARG A 3 -7.08 -37.01 -7.35
N ARG A 4 -7.17 -36.44 -6.14
CA ARG A 4 -6.70 -37.01 -4.87
C ARG A 4 -7.69 -36.69 -3.74
N ASP A 5 -8.91 -37.19 -3.90
CA ASP A 5 -10.01 -37.00 -2.96
C ASP A 5 -10.43 -38.33 -2.31
N ILE A 6 -11.28 -38.22 -1.27
CA ILE A 6 -11.97 -39.34 -0.62
C ILE A 6 -12.89 -40.10 -1.59
N VAL A 7 -13.42 -41.26 -1.17
CA VAL A 7 -14.37 -42.04 -1.97
C VAL A 7 -15.59 -41.20 -2.42
N THR A 8 -16.11 -41.48 -3.62
CA THR A 8 -17.18 -40.70 -4.28
C THR A 8 -18.42 -40.52 -3.41
N PHE A 9 -18.79 -41.53 -2.61
CA PHE A 9 -19.90 -41.43 -1.65
C PHE A 9 -19.70 -40.28 -0.65
N LEU A 10 -18.52 -40.19 -0.02
CA LEU A 10 -18.22 -39.14 0.94
C LEU A 10 -18.07 -37.76 0.28
N GLN A 11 -17.66 -37.70 -0.99
CA GLN A 11 -17.64 -36.46 -1.76
C GLN A 11 -19.05 -35.89 -1.92
N SER A 12 -20.03 -36.73 -2.25
CA SER A 12 -21.44 -36.33 -2.38
C SER A 12 -22.02 -35.86 -1.06
N VAL A 13 -21.70 -36.54 0.05
CA VAL A 13 -22.10 -36.10 1.40
C VAL A 13 -21.50 -34.71 1.71
N ARG A 14 -20.21 -34.49 1.44
CA ARG A 14 -19.55 -33.18 1.63
C ARG A 14 -20.18 -32.07 0.78
N ALA A 15 -20.46 -32.34 -0.49
CA ALA A 15 -21.09 -31.38 -1.40
C ALA A 15 -22.51 -31.00 -0.92
N GLY A 16 -23.27 -31.97 -0.42
CA GLY A 16 -24.59 -31.76 0.15
C GLY A 16 -24.57 -30.91 1.43
N LEU A 17 -23.64 -31.19 2.36
CA LEU A 17 -23.52 -30.43 3.62
C LEU A 17 -23.04 -28.99 3.41
N LEU A 18 -22.15 -28.76 2.44
CA LEU A 18 -21.60 -27.43 2.14
C LEU A 18 -22.48 -26.62 1.18
N ASN A 19 -23.50 -27.22 0.57
CA ASN A 19 -24.30 -26.63 -0.51
C ASN A 19 -23.42 -26.07 -1.66
N ILE A 20 -22.27 -26.71 -1.92
CA ILE A 20 -21.32 -26.35 -2.96
C ILE A 20 -21.16 -27.57 -3.87
N LYS A 21 -21.45 -27.41 -5.16
CA LYS A 21 -21.44 -28.53 -6.13
C LYS A 21 -20.07 -29.19 -6.29
N ASN A 22 -19.00 -28.40 -6.24
CA ASN A 22 -17.62 -28.88 -6.34
C ASN A 22 -16.76 -28.10 -5.32
N PRO A 23 -16.67 -28.56 -4.06
CA PRO A 23 -15.84 -27.88 -3.07
C PRO A 23 -14.36 -28.02 -3.43
N ASP A 24 -13.61 -26.94 -3.31
CA ASP A 24 -12.17 -26.97 -3.55
C ASP A 24 -11.45 -27.87 -2.52
N ASN A 25 -10.35 -28.48 -2.96
CA ASN A 25 -9.45 -29.20 -2.07
C ASN A 25 -8.34 -28.25 -1.61
N TYR A 26 -8.32 -27.94 -0.31
CA TYR A 26 -7.31 -27.05 0.28
C TYR A 26 -5.95 -27.74 0.49
N LEU A 27 -5.89 -29.06 0.33
CA LEU A 27 -4.64 -29.80 0.45
C LEU A 27 -3.81 -29.63 -0.82
N ARG A 28 -2.51 -29.40 -0.59
CA ARG A 28 -1.53 -29.17 -1.64
C ARG A 28 -0.88 -30.50 -2.03
N PHE A 29 -1.33 -31.09 -3.12
CA PHE A 29 -0.74 -32.32 -3.65
C PHE A 29 0.31 -32.04 -4.71
N GLN A 30 1.35 -32.88 -4.76
CA GLN A 30 2.35 -32.89 -5.83
C GLN A 30 1.76 -33.56 -7.08
N VAL A 31 0.62 -33.09 -7.58
CA VAL A 31 0.11 -33.49 -8.90
C VAL A 31 0.86 -32.63 -9.93
N GLU A 32 1.24 -33.23 -11.06
CA GLU A 32 2.00 -32.56 -12.13
C GLU A 32 1.45 -31.17 -12.43
N ASN A 33 2.28 -30.15 -12.19
CA ASN A 33 2.09 -28.74 -12.52
C ASN A 33 1.08 -27.91 -11.69
N GLU A 34 0.48 -28.43 -10.62
CA GLU A 34 -0.35 -27.61 -9.70
C GLU A 34 0.50 -26.83 -8.67
N ILE A 35 1.70 -27.33 -8.36
CA ILE A 35 2.62 -26.73 -7.39
C ILE A 35 4.00 -26.67 -8.01
N ALA A 36 4.67 -25.53 -7.85
CA ALA A 36 6.06 -25.38 -8.23
C ALA A 36 6.95 -26.40 -7.47
N PRO A 37 7.96 -27.00 -8.13
CA PRO A 37 8.85 -27.96 -7.48
C PRO A 37 9.61 -27.32 -6.30
N ARG A 38 10.06 -28.15 -5.35
CA ARG A 38 10.86 -27.67 -4.22
C ARG A 38 12.24 -27.16 -4.65
N THR A 39 12.81 -27.82 -5.67
CA THR A 39 14.06 -27.42 -6.29
C THR A 39 13.74 -26.57 -7.52
N GLN A 40 14.26 -25.35 -7.54
CA GLN A 40 14.13 -24.43 -8.66
C GLN A 40 15.48 -24.30 -9.38
N PRO A 41 15.50 -24.08 -10.71
CA PRO A 41 16.73 -23.76 -11.41
C PRO A 41 17.31 -22.44 -10.92
N ALA A 42 18.61 -22.23 -11.14
CA ALA A 42 19.25 -20.96 -10.79
C ALA A 42 18.60 -19.80 -11.58
N PRO A 43 18.12 -18.73 -10.91
CA PRO A 43 17.50 -17.61 -11.59
C PRO A 43 18.55 -16.71 -12.25
N ASN A 44 18.22 -16.15 -13.42
CA ASN A 44 18.95 -15.04 -14.03
C ASN A 44 18.15 -13.76 -13.83
N LEU A 45 18.49 -12.98 -12.81
CA LEU A 45 17.75 -11.77 -12.44
C LEU A 45 18.21 -10.58 -13.29
N PRO A 46 17.29 -9.72 -13.74
CA PRO A 46 17.66 -8.50 -14.45
C PRO A 46 18.39 -7.52 -13.52
N ASP A 47 19.29 -6.76 -14.11
CA ASP A 47 20.05 -5.74 -13.40
C ASP A 47 19.16 -4.58 -12.94
N GLY A 48 19.47 -4.04 -11.76
CA GLY A 48 18.88 -2.80 -11.27
C GLY A 48 19.26 -1.55 -12.10
N PRO A 49 18.53 -0.43 -11.94
CA PRO A 49 18.66 0.76 -12.78
C PRO A 49 20.01 1.48 -12.68
N SER A 50 20.81 1.17 -11.66
CA SER A 50 22.15 1.72 -11.44
C SER A 50 23.28 0.79 -11.92
N HIS A 51 23.00 -0.29 -12.66
CA HIS A 51 24.05 -1.05 -13.35
C HIS A 51 24.34 -0.43 -14.72
N LYS A 52 24.92 0.77 -14.70
CA LYS A 52 25.33 1.52 -15.90
C LYS A 52 26.84 1.73 -15.87
N LEU A 53 27.50 1.51 -17.02
CA LEU A 53 28.95 1.65 -17.18
C LEU A 53 29.43 3.11 -17.17
N SER A 54 28.58 4.04 -17.59
CA SER A 54 28.90 5.47 -17.67
C SER A 54 27.72 6.33 -17.17
N VAL A 55 28.01 7.58 -16.81
CA VAL A 55 26.98 8.56 -16.38
C VAL A 55 26.16 8.03 -15.19
N ASN A 56 26.85 7.51 -14.18
CA ASN A 56 26.24 6.85 -13.03
C ASN A 56 26.96 7.17 -11.71
N TYR A 57 27.31 8.45 -11.54
CA TYR A 57 27.98 8.93 -10.34
C TYR A 57 27.08 8.78 -9.11
N TYR A 58 27.65 8.26 -8.01
CA TYR A 58 26.93 8.08 -6.76
C TYR A 58 26.32 9.38 -6.22
N LEU A 59 27.02 10.50 -6.45
CA LEU A 59 26.60 11.84 -6.02
C LEU A 59 25.16 12.20 -6.45
N GLY A 60 24.77 11.86 -7.68
CA GLY A 60 23.44 12.21 -8.21
C GLY A 60 22.31 11.27 -7.75
N ARG A 61 22.63 10.12 -7.15
CA ARG A 61 21.67 9.10 -6.72
C ARG A 61 21.56 8.95 -5.20
N ASP A 62 22.41 9.64 -4.44
CA ASP A 62 22.44 9.52 -2.98
C ASP A 62 21.35 10.39 -2.32
N ALA A 63 20.13 9.85 -2.27
CA ALA A 63 19.00 10.50 -1.60
C ALA A 63 19.24 10.74 -0.09
N ARG A 64 20.16 9.99 0.53
CA ARG A 64 20.49 10.16 1.97
C ARG A 64 21.12 11.52 2.26
N ARG A 65 21.81 12.10 1.28
CA ARG A 65 22.43 13.43 1.36
C ARG A 65 21.53 14.55 0.86
N LEU A 66 20.37 14.23 0.28
CA LEU A 66 19.37 15.22 -0.15
C LEU A 66 18.43 15.61 0.99
N VAL A 67 18.49 14.92 2.13
CA VAL A 67 17.68 15.26 3.30
C VAL A 67 18.17 16.56 3.92
N ALA A 68 17.36 17.60 3.81
CA ALA A 68 17.57 18.87 4.50
C ALA A 68 16.90 18.84 5.90
N PRO A 69 17.37 19.66 6.85
CA PRO A 69 16.64 19.92 8.09
C PRO A 69 15.21 20.42 7.80
N PRO A 70 14.25 20.17 8.70
CA PRO A 70 12.88 20.66 8.53
C PRO A 70 12.85 22.19 8.50
N GLU A 71 11.95 22.74 7.69
CA GLU A 71 11.73 24.18 7.62
C GLU A 71 10.92 24.67 8.83
N GLU A 72 11.46 25.65 9.56
CA GLU A 72 10.78 26.27 10.70
C GLU A 72 9.77 27.32 10.21
N ILE A 73 8.48 27.01 10.25
CA ILE A 73 7.40 27.93 9.83
C ILE A 73 7.14 29.02 10.90
N MET A 74 7.43 28.73 12.17
CA MET A 74 7.24 29.67 13.28
C MET A 74 8.25 29.37 14.40
N SER A 75 9.10 30.34 14.72
CA SER A 75 10.06 30.28 15.84
C SER A 75 9.70 31.34 16.89
N GLY A 76 9.66 30.96 18.18
CA GLY A 76 9.30 31.88 19.27
C GLY A 76 7.82 31.91 19.72
N GLY A 77 7.00 30.94 19.29
CA GLY A 77 5.59 30.85 19.67
C GLY A 77 4.66 31.80 18.90
N ARG A 78 3.34 31.68 19.10
CA ARG A 78 2.38 32.60 18.46
C ARG A 78 2.65 34.00 19.02
N LYS A 79 2.91 34.98 18.15
CA LYS A 79 2.86 36.41 18.52
C LYS A 79 1.46 36.70 19.04
N LEU A 80 1.29 36.71 20.37
CA LEU A 80 0.06 37.15 20.99
C LEU A 80 -0.15 38.60 20.55
N LEU A 81 -1.34 38.89 20.04
CA LEU A 81 -1.75 40.27 19.81
C LEU A 81 -1.73 40.95 21.19
N THR A 82 -0.72 41.79 21.42
CA THR A 82 -0.83 42.84 22.44
C THR A 82 -1.91 43.75 21.90
N ASP A 83 -3.14 43.63 22.42
CA ASP A 83 -4.20 44.65 22.46
C ASP A 83 -5.50 43.97 22.90
N ALA A 84 -5.53 43.53 24.15
CA ALA A 84 -6.76 43.19 24.87
C ALA A 84 -7.27 44.36 25.73
N LEU A 85 -6.85 45.59 25.42
CA LEU A 85 -7.31 46.84 26.03
C LEU A 85 -7.44 47.91 24.94
N GLY A 86 -8.61 47.93 24.31
CA GLY A 86 -9.23 49.11 23.70
C GLY A 86 -8.43 49.92 22.69
N GLU A 87 -8.57 49.59 21.41
CA GLU A 87 -9.07 50.48 20.35
C GLU A 87 -9.13 49.69 19.03
N ALA A 88 -10.01 50.09 18.12
CA ALA A 88 -10.38 49.33 16.93
C ALA A 88 -9.20 49.13 15.96
N GLY A 89 -8.40 48.10 16.21
CA GLY A 89 -7.41 47.59 15.27
C GLY A 89 -8.07 47.30 13.93
N THR A 90 -7.47 47.82 12.86
CA THR A 90 -7.96 47.68 11.49
C THR A 90 -8.27 46.21 11.18
N LYS A 91 -9.52 45.92 10.80
CA LYS A 91 -9.98 44.58 10.44
C LYS A 91 -9.15 44.07 9.26
N VAL A 92 -8.12 43.28 9.55
CA VAL A 92 -7.39 42.51 8.54
C VAL A 92 -8.41 41.58 7.88
N PRO A 93 -8.48 41.52 6.53
CA PRO A 93 -9.43 40.63 5.85
C PRO A 93 -9.25 39.20 6.36
N GLY A 94 -10.37 38.54 6.68
CA GLY A 94 -10.37 37.19 7.22
C GLY A 94 -9.63 36.22 6.28
N ARG A 95 -8.62 35.51 6.80
CA ARG A 95 -7.95 34.44 6.05
C ARG A 95 -8.92 33.26 5.90
N LYS A 96 -8.95 32.66 4.71
CA LYS A 96 -9.67 31.40 4.46
C LYS A 96 -9.06 30.29 5.32
N ALA A 97 -9.90 29.42 5.87
CA ALA A 97 -9.44 28.23 6.57
C ALA A 97 -8.67 27.32 5.59
N ILE A 98 -7.51 26.82 6.01
CA ILE A 98 -6.66 25.94 5.22
C ILE A 98 -6.83 24.51 5.76
N THR A 99 -7.12 23.55 4.87
CA THR A 99 -7.09 22.11 5.19
C THR A 99 -5.74 21.52 4.75
N PRO A 100 -5.18 20.53 5.46
CA PRO A 100 -3.87 19.95 5.12
C PRO A 100 -3.86 19.17 3.79
N GLY A 101 -5.04 18.84 3.25
CA GLY A 101 -5.20 18.17 1.97
C GLY A 101 -6.63 18.24 1.47
N ASN A 102 -6.88 17.58 0.34
CA ASN A 102 -8.21 17.45 -0.23
C ASN A 102 -9.04 16.41 0.52
N LEU A 103 -10.36 16.60 0.54
CA LEU A 103 -11.30 15.61 1.05
C LEU A 103 -11.21 14.32 0.20
N TYR A 104 -11.02 13.18 0.87
CA TYR A 104 -11.06 11.87 0.23
C TYR A 104 -12.46 11.63 -0.36
N LYS A 105 -12.51 11.37 -1.67
CA LYS A 105 -13.73 11.00 -2.39
C LYS A 105 -13.64 9.51 -2.73
N PRO A 106 -14.36 8.62 -2.03
CA PRO A 106 -14.37 7.21 -2.40
C PRO A 106 -14.95 7.09 -3.82
N THR A 107 -14.23 6.42 -4.73
CA THR A 107 -14.81 6.01 -6.01
C THR A 107 -15.74 4.83 -5.73
N SER A 108 -16.94 4.81 -6.29
CA SER A 108 -17.87 3.69 -6.16
C SER A 108 -17.34 2.47 -6.94
N VAL A 109 -16.32 1.81 -6.40
CA VAL A 109 -15.76 0.57 -6.95
C VAL A 109 -16.21 -0.57 -6.05
N GLN A 110 -17.21 -1.30 -6.57
CA GLN A 110 -17.72 -2.62 -6.19
C GLN A 110 -18.14 -2.81 -4.72
N LEU A 111 -19.38 -3.28 -4.55
CA LEU A 111 -19.98 -3.57 -3.26
C LEU A 111 -19.04 -4.47 -2.43
N PRO A 112 -18.83 -4.16 -1.14
CA PRO A 112 -18.18 -5.08 -0.21
C PRO A 112 -19.14 -6.21 0.23
N TYR A 113 -20.08 -6.59 -0.64
CA TYR A 113 -21.03 -7.68 -0.47
C TYR A 113 -21.23 -8.39 -1.81
#